data_AF-A0A3M1QNX4-F1
#
_entry.id   AF-A0A3M1QNX4-F1
#
_cell.length_a   1.000
_cell.length_b   1.000
_cell.length_c   1.000
_cell.angle_alpha   90.00
_cell.angle_beta   90.00
_cell.angle_gamma   90.00
#
_symmetry.space_group_name_H-M   'P 1'
#
loop_
_entity.id
_entity.type
_entity.pdbx_description
1 polymer ?
#
loop_
_entity_poly.entity_id
_entity_poly.type
_entity_poly.pdbx_seq_one_letter_code
_entity_poly.pdbx_strand_id
1 'polypeptide(L)'
;MPLNIGLIDYLNTMPFHYDLAERLQDADVHFERGVPSQLNRALINGEIDLAPISAIEAARHADDVYILPGLSIASLGAVKTVLLFSWMADITDLDAQSIALTDHSATSIALLKA
;
A
#
# COMPACT_ATOMS: atom_id res chain seq x y z
N MET A 1 23.59 -1.64 11.84
CA MET A 1 22.57 -2.57 11.32
C MET A 1 21.96 -1.86 10.13
N PRO A 2 21.90 -2.49 8.95
CA PRO A 2 21.37 -1.84 7.75
C PRO A 2 19.91 -1.47 7.97
N LEU A 3 19.48 -0.36 7.39
CA LEU A 3 18.08 0.04 7.34
C LEU A 3 17.39 -0.72 6.19
N ASN A 4 16.37 -1.51 6.50
CA ASN A 4 15.63 -2.30 5.53
C ASN A 4 14.37 -1.55 5.10
N ILE A 5 14.30 -1.18 3.82
CA ILE A 5 13.23 -0.36 3.26
C ILE A 5 12.40 -1.18 2.27
N GLY A 6 11.12 -1.33 2.56
CA GLY A 6 10.12 -1.91 1.66
C GLY A 6 9.72 -0.95 0.54
N LEU A 7 9.74 -1.42 -0.70
CA LEU A 7 9.33 -0.69 -1.90
C LEU A 7 8.22 -1.44 -2.63
N ILE A 8 7.17 -0.71 -3.00
CA ILE A 8 6.09 -1.24 -3.84
C ILE A 8 6.39 -0.86 -5.29
N ASP A 9 6.35 -1.83 -6.21
CA ASP A 9 6.54 -1.62 -7.65
C ASP A 9 5.24 -1.22 -8.37
N TYR A 10 4.50 -0.27 -7.79
CA TYR A 10 3.36 0.34 -8.44
C TYR A 10 3.76 1.65 -9.12
N LEU A 11 3.06 1.99 -10.19
CA LEU A 11 3.39 3.20 -10.95
C LEU A 11 3.23 4.47 -10.11
N ASN A 12 2.31 4.47 -9.14
CA ASN A 12 2.08 5.61 -8.24
C ASN A 12 3.17 5.79 -7.17
N THR A 13 3.98 4.76 -6.90
CA THR A 13 5.13 4.83 -5.98
C THR A 13 6.45 5.03 -6.71
N MET A 14 6.52 4.75 -8.01
CA MET A 14 7.74 4.90 -8.80
C MET A 14 8.38 6.30 -8.70
N PRO A 15 7.64 7.43 -8.79
CA PRO A 15 8.24 8.76 -8.65
C PRO A 15 8.95 8.98 -7.30
N PHE A 16 8.53 8.28 -6.25
CA PHE A 16 9.15 8.39 -4.93
C PHE A 16 10.47 7.63 -4.83
N HIS A 17 10.59 6.45 -5.47
CA HIS A 17 11.77 5.61 -5.33
C HIS A 17 12.66 5.54 -6.59
N TYR A 18 12.37 6.35 -7.60
CA TYR A 18 13.09 6.37 -8.89
C TYR A 18 14.61 6.53 -8.72
N ASP A 19 15.05 7.50 -7.92
CA ASP A 19 16.46 7.81 -7.66
C ASP A 19 16.88 7.49 -6.20
N LEU A 20 16.00 6.86 -5.43
CA LEU A 20 16.21 6.68 -3.98
C LEU A 20 17.46 5.85 -3.67
N ALA A 21 17.72 4.79 -4.44
CA ALA A 21 18.91 3.96 -4.25
C ALA A 21 20.21 4.74 -4.53
N GLU A 22 20.22 5.60 -5.56
CA GLU A 22 21.36 6.45 -5.89
C GLU A 22 21.58 7.52 -4.81
N ARG A 23 20.49 8.12 -4.31
CA ARG A 23 20.53 9.12 -3.23
C ARG A 23 20.99 8.56 -1.90
N LEU A 24 20.81 7.26 -1.67
CA LEU A 24 21.19 6.56 -0.45
C LEU A 24 22.43 5.68 -0.64
N GLN A 25 23.21 5.87 -1.72
CA GLN A 25 24.37 5.02 -2.04
C GLN A 25 25.46 5.01 -0.95
N ASP A 26 25.56 6.10 -0.17
CA ASP A 26 26.53 6.23 0.94
C ASP A 26 25.95 5.75 2.28
N ALA A 27 24.71 5.27 2.31
CA ALA A 27 24.03 4.76 3.50
C ALA A 27 23.95 3.23 3.48
N ASP A 28 24.01 2.62 4.67
CA ASP A 28 23.83 1.17 4.87
C ASP A 28 22.33 0.82 4.78
N VAL A 29 21.81 0.69 3.55
CA VAL A 29 20.39 0.50 3.26
C VAL A 29 20.18 -0.73 2.38
N HIS A 30 19.21 -1.57 2.73
CA HIS A 30 18.74 -2.67 1.91
C HIS A 30 17.30 -2.42 1.45
N PHE A 31 17.02 -2.69 0.17
CA PHE A 31 15.67 -2.54 -0.37
C PHE A 31 15.00 -3.91 -0.54
N GLU A 32 13.81 -4.06 0.02
CA GLU A 32 12.94 -5.21 -0.19
C GLU A 32 11.78 -4.82 -1.09
N ARG A 33 11.52 -5.60 -2.15
CA ARG A 33 10.40 -5.32 -3.07
C ARG A 33 9.28 -6.31 -2.83
N GLY A 34 8.05 -5.81 -2.79
CA GLY A 34 6.88 -6.64 -2.55
C GLY A 34 5.57 -5.94 -2.86
N VAL A 35 4.49 -6.70 -2.86
CA VAL A 35 3.13 -6.13 -2.95
C VAL A 35 2.72 -5.55 -1.58
N PRO A 36 1.74 -4.62 -1.51
CA PRO A 36 1.38 -3.96 -0.26
C PRO A 36 1.07 -4.92 0.89
N SER A 37 0.36 -6.02 0.60
CA SER A 37 0.00 -7.02 1.63
C SER A 37 1.22 -7.74 2.21
N GLN A 38 2.27 -7.97 1.42
CA GLN A 38 3.52 -8.56 1.89
C GLN A 38 4.32 -7.57 2.75
N LEU A 39 4.49 -6.33 2.27
CA LEU A 39 5.26 -5.31 2.98
C LEU A 39 4.58 -4.85 4.28
N ASN A 40 3.25 -4.76 4.30
CA ASN A 40 2.49 -4.54 5.53
C ASN A 40 2.87 -5.58 6.60
N ARG A 41 2.81 -6.88 6.24
CA ARG A 41 3.13 -7.97 7.18
C ARG A 41 4.60 -7.92 7.62
N ALA A 42 5.52 -7.71 6.67
CA ALA A 42 6.95 -7.62 6.98
C ALA A 42 7.23 -6.45 7.94
N LEU A 43 6.59 -5.29 7.75
CA LEU A 43 6.73 -4.13 8.63
C LEU A 43 6.20 -4.42 10.04
N ILE A 44 5.01 -4.99 10.17
CA ILE A 44 4.41 -5.32 11.47
C ILE A 44 5.22 -6.40 12.22
N ASN A 45 5.81 -7.36 11.50
CA ASN A 45 6.66 -8.39 12.08
C ASN A 45 8.08 -7.90 12.43
N GLY A 46 8.45 -6.67 12.07
CA GLY A 46 9.81 -6.14 12.24
C GLY A 46 10.84 -6.78 11.30
N GLU A 47 10.40 -7.36 10.18
CA GLU A 47 11.27 -7.90 9.13
C GLU A 47 11.87 -6.78 8.26
N ILE A 48 11.15 -5.65 8.15
CA ILE A 48 11.63 -4.40 7.52
C ILE A 48 11.36 -3.21 8.45
N ASP A 49 12.17 -2.15 8.32
CA ASP A 49 12.16 -1.01 9.23
C ASP A 49 11.27 0.15 8.73
N LEU A 50 11.11 0.27 7.41
CA LEU A 50 10.38 1.35 6.77
C LEU A 50 9.70 0.86 5.50
N ALA A 51 8.41 1.12 5.32
CA ALA A 51 7.72 0.85 4.05
C ALA A 51 6.49 1.74 3.88
N PRO A 52 5.98 1.93 2.64
CA PRO A 52 4.61 2.37 2.46
C PRO A 52 3.68 1.34 3.10
N ILE A 53 2.89 1.78 4.09
CA ILE A 53 1.87 0.98 4.76
C ILE A 53 0.48 1.41 4.27
N SER A 54 -0.40 0.44 4.07
CA SER A 54 -1.79 0.74 3.72
C SER A 54 -2.52 1.46 4.87
N ALA A 55 -3.33 2.47 4.58
CA ALA A 55 -3.99 3.28 5.63
C ALA A 55 -4.83 2.46 6.63
N ILE A 56 -5.48 1.38 6.18
CA ILE A 56 -6.23 0.50 7.08
C ILE A 56 -5.32 -0.25 8.05
N GLU A 57 -4.14 -0.66 7.59
CA GLU A 57 -3.19 -1.40 8.42
C GLU A 57 -2.53 -0.48 9.44
N ALA A 58 -2.15 0.73 9.02
CA ALA A 58 -1.68 1.76 9.94
C ALA A 58 -2.70 2.09 11.03
N ALA A 59 -3.99 2.13 10.68
CA ALA A 59 -5.05 2.38 11.67
C ALA A 59 -5.23 1.20 12.64
N ARG A 60 -5.05 -0.04 12.19
CA ARG A 60 -5.14 -1.25 13.04
C ARG A 60 -3.95 -1.39 13.98
N HIS A 61 -2.78 -0.93 13.54
CA HIS A 61 -1.50 -1.02 14.24
C HIS A 61 -1.00 0.35 14.72
N ALA A 62 -1.91 1.25 15.08
CA ALA A 62 -1.58 2.65 15.37
C ALA A 62 -0.60 2.82 16.54
N ASP A 63 -0.55 1.86 17.46
CA ASP A 63 0.40 1.83 18.58
C ASP A 63 1.77 1.22 18.21
N ASP A 64 1.84 0.50 17.09
CA ASP A 64 3.03 -0.25 16.66
C ASP A 64 3.82 0.49 15.56
N VAL A 65 3.18 1.42 14.83
CA VAL A 65 3.80 2.13 13.71
C VAL A 65 3.80 3.65 13.88
N TYR A 66 4.84 4.30 13.34
CA TYR A 66 4.91 5.75 13.25
C TYR A 66 4.75 6.21 11.80
N ILE A 67 3.73 7.05 11.54
CA ILE A 67 3.51 7.61 10.21
C ILE A 67 4.42 8.82 9.97
N LEU A 68 5.23 8.75 8.92
CA LEU A 68 6.09 9.86 8.52
C LEU A 68 5.25 11.07 8.08
N PRO A 69 5.43 12.25 8.69
CA PRO A 69 4.70 13.45 8.31
C PRO A 69 5.10 13.91 6.91
N GLY A 70 4.13 14.43 6.15
CA GLY A 70 4.37 14.99 4.82
C GLY A 70 4.49 13.96 3.69
N LEU A 71 4.28 12.67 3.98
CA LEU A 71 4.33 11.59 2.99
C LEU A 71 3.04 10.77 3.00
N SER A 72 2.39 10.66 1.84
CA SER A 72 1.25 9.76 1.66
C SER A 72 1.01 9.45 0.19
N ILE A 73 0.31 8.35 -0.06
CA ILE A 73 -0.31 8.06 -1.36
C ILE A 73 -1.79 8.39 -1.20
N ALA A 74 -2.19 9.56 -1.68
CA ALA A 74 -3.54 10.07 -1.53
C ALA A 74 -4.06 10.66 -2.84
N SER A 75 -5.38 10.80 -2.95
CA SER A 75 -6.04 11.45 -4.08
C SER A 75 -7.22 12.29 -3.58
N LEU A 76 -7.44 13.42 -4.22
CA LEU A 76 -8.69 14.18 -4.10
C LEU A 76 -9.55 13.87 -5.32
N GLY A 77 -10.58 13.05 -5.13
CA GLY A 77 -11.43 12.54 -6.21
C GLY A 77 -10.93 11.20 -6.77
N ALA A 78 -11.05 11.01 -8.08
CA ALA A 78 -10.81 9.70 -8.71
C ALA A 78 -9.32 9.33 -8.76
N VAL A 79 -8.95 8.24 -8.07
CA VAL A 79 -7.58 7.67 -8.06
C VAL A 79 -7.21 6.90 -9.34
N LYS A 80 -8.21 6.54 -10.17
CA LYS A 80 -8.10 5.85 -11.47
C LYS A 80 -7.47 4.44 -11.45
N THR A 81 -6.95 3.98 -10.32
CA THR A 81 -6.28 2.68 -10.18
C THR A 81 -6.91 1.77 -9.13
N VAL A 82 -7.92 2.24 -8.40
CA VAL A 82 -8.78 1.45 -7.52
C VAL A 82 -10.16 1.44 -8.15
N LEU A 83 -10.53 0.33 -8.79
CA LEU A 83 -11.67 0.25 -9.68
C LEU A 83 -12.49 -1.01 -9.35
N LEU A 84 -13.82 -0.88 -9.39
CA LEU A 84 -14.75 -1.99 -9.43
C LEU A 84 -15.27 -2.11 -10.86
N PHE A 85 -15.05 -3.27 -11.49
CA PHE A 85 -15.59 -3.57 -12.81
C PHE A 85 -16.83 -4.45 -12.66
N SER A 86 -17.91 -4.07 -13.33
CA SER A 86 -19.16 -4.83 -13.37
C SER A 86 -19.78 -4.75 -14.75
N TRP A 87 -20.50 -5.81 -15.13
CA TRP A 87 -21.36 -5.82 -16.32
C TRP A 87 -22.76 -5.27 -16.03
N MET A 88 -23.09 -5.06 -14.76
CA MET A 88 -24.36 -4.48 -14.34
C MET A 88 -24.35 -2.97 -14.55
N ALA A 89 -25.50 -2.43 -14.94
CA ALA A 89 -25.63 -1.01 -15.26
C ALA A 89 -25.74 -0.14 -13.99
N ASP A 90 -26.34 -0.68 -12.93
CA ASP A 90 -26.43 -0.03 -11.62
C ASP A 90 -25.58 -0.78 -10.58
N ILE A 91 -24.97 -0.04 -9.66
CA ILE A 91 -24.23 -0.61 -8.54
C ILE A 91 -25.17 -1.32 -7.56
N THR A 92 -26.44 -0.91 -7.46
CA THR A 92 -27.42 -1.57 -6.58
C THR A 92 -27.74 -2.99 -7.01
N ASP A 93 -27.55 -3.32 -8.29
CA ASP A 93 -27.77 -4.67 -8.83
C ASP A 93 -26.72 -5.66 -8.31
N LEU A 94 -25.60 -5.17 -7.77
CA LEU A 94 -24.57 -5.99 -7.13
C LEU A 94 -24.95 -6.46 -5.74
N ASP A 95 -26.10 -6.03 -5.20
CA ASP A 95 -26.56 -6.50 -3.91
C ASP A 95 -26.76 -8.03 -3.92
N ALA A 96 -26.29 -8.67 -2.84
CA ALA A 96 -26.22 -10.12 -2.68
C ALA A 96 -25.43 -10.89 -3.78
N GLN A 97 -24.66 -10.22 -4.63
CA GLN A 97 -23.81 -10.86 -5.63
C GLN A 97 -22.42 -11.19 -5.09
N SER A 98 -21.81 -12.25 -5.62
CA SER A 98 -20.41 -12.57 -5.34
C SER A 98 -19.47 -11.67 -6.13
N ILE A 99 -18.58 -10.96 -5.44
CA ILE A 99 -17.55 -10.11 -6.06
C ILE A 99 -16.19 -10.79 -5.89
N ALA A 100 -15.48 -11.00 -7.01
CA ALA A 100 -14.11 -11.51 -6.98
C ALA A 100 -13.16 -10.39 -6.52
N LEU A 101 -12.30 -10.70 -5.54
CA LEU A 101 -11.31 -9.78 -4.99
C LEU A 101 -9.92 -10.36 -5.16
N THR A 102 -8.95 -9.51 -5.46
CA THR A 102 -7.53 -9.87 -5.43
C THR A 102 -7.00 -9.79 -3.99
N ASP A 103 -5.88 -10.45 -3.71
CA ASP A 103 -5.17 -10.44 -2.42
C ASP A 103 -4.08 -9.35 -2.33
N HIS A 104 -4.01 -8.48 -3.33
CA HIS A 104 -2.94 -7.48 -3.49
C HIS A 104 -3.17 -6.17 -2.71
N SER A 105 -4.37 -5.92 -2.15
CA SER A 105 -4.68 -4.66 -1.47
C SER A 105 -5.69 -4.81 -0.33
N ALA A 106 -5.26 -4.55 0.90
CA ALA A 106 -6.13 -4.55 2.08
C ALA A 106 -7.10 -3.34 2.10
N THR A 107 -6.63 -2.15 1.72
CA THR A 107 -7.43 -0.91 1.81
C THR A 107 -8.60 -0.87 0.84
N SER A 108 -8.41 -1.26 -0.43
CA SER A 108 -9.49 -1.19 -1.42
C SER A 108 -10.61 -2.18 -1.12
N ILE A 109 -10.26 -3.34 -0.56
CA ILE A 109 -11.24 -4.33 -0.09
C ILE A 109 -12.01 -3.80 1.11
N ALA A 110 -11.33 -3.16 2.06
CA ALA A 110 -11.99 -2.54 3.21
C ALA A 110 -12.95 -1.43 2.76
N LEU A 111 -12.53 -0.57 1.81
CA LEU A 111 -13.38 0.49 1.26
C LEU A 111 -14.60 -0.05 0.52
N LEU A 112 -14.47 -1.14 -0.23
CA LEU A 112 -15.59 -1.77 -0.93
C LEU A 112 -16.65 -2.34 0.04
N LYS A 113 -16.23 -2.79 1.23
CA LYS A 113 -17.09 -3.41 2.24
C LYS A 113 -17.66 -2.42 3.27
N ALA A 114 -17.24 -1.16 3.22
CA ALA A 114 -17.57 -0.14 4.20
C ALA A 114 -19.01 0.38 4.05
#